data_AF-A0A1F5WZ32-F1
#
_entry.id   AF-A0A1F5WZ32-F1
#
_cell.length_a   1.000
_cell.length_b   1.000
_cell.length_c   1.000
_cell.angle_alpha   90.00
_cell.angle_beta   90.00
_cell.angle_gamma   90.00
#
_symmetry.space_group_name_H-M   'P 1'
#
loop_
_entity.id
_entity.type
_entity.pdbx_description
1 polymer ?
#
loop_
_entity_poly.entity_id
_entity_poly.type
_entity_poly.pdbx_seq_one_letter_code
_entity_poly.pdbx_strand_id
1 'polypeptide(L)'
;MAILNFLGFVDLQSTVWNLAAYLGMVIILFGVKFEKHRPHLIGAGGIILAVYAFFFLHDYILTSLQCLIAVSSALEIIQVNKKISAMIISVVSVILLIILVGGGFVEDAARWLGIGGVLGIAFGLVFAPNKSGFVSMGLGGALLVIYAPIVGARVFFILNLIFAYLNFQTVIAMSKKQPQ
;
A
#
# COMPACT_ATOMS: atom_id res chain seq x y z
N MET A 1 28.33 -6.62 -2.47
CA MET A 1 27.82 -6.96 -1.12
C MET A 1 26.97 -5.84 -0.52
N ALA A 2 27.46 -4.61 -0.37
CA ALA A 2 26.69 -3.51 0.25
C ALA A 2 25.31 -3.24 -0.39
N ILE A 3 25.21 -3.25 -1.73
CA ILE A 3 23.95 -3.02 -2.45
C ILE A 3 22.97 -4.20 -2.29
N LEU A 4 23.44 -5.44 -2.36
CA LEU A 4 22.60 -6.63 -2.19
C LEU A 4 22.06 -6.71 -0.75
N ASN A 5 22.93 -6.46 0.23
CA ASN A 5 22.53 -6.34 1.62
C ASN A 5 21.53 -5.20 1.78
N PHE A 6 21.75 -4.04 1.14
CA PHE A 6 20.83 -2.90 1.14
C PHE A 6 19.44 -3.30 0.61
N LEU A 7 19.37 -4.12 -0.44
CA LEU A 7 18.12 -4.59 -1.03
C LEU A 7 17.45 -5.75 -0.26
N GLY A 8 18.07 -6.25 0.82
CA GLY A 8 17.54 -7.31 1.68
C GLY A 8 18.04 -8.73 1.36
N PHE A 9 18.95 -8.88 0.40
CA PHE A 9 19.53 -10.16 0.00
C PHE A 9 20.72 -10.49 0.92
N VAL A 10 20.44 -11.15 2.05
CA VAL A 10 21.42 -11.47 3.10
C VAL A 10 21.62 -12.98 3.22
N ASP A 11 20.57 -13.78 3.02
CA ASP A 11 20.62 -15.24 3.02
C ASP A 11 19.63 -15.83 2.00
N LEU A 12 19.59 -17.16 1.86
CA LEU A 12 18.75 -17.84 0.85
C LEU A 12 17.25 -17.62 1.11
N GLN A 13 16.81 -17.69 2.37
CA GLN A 13 15.42 -17.48 2.74
C GLN A 13 15.02 -16.02 2.48
N SER A 14 15.85 -15.08 2.91
CA SER A 14 15.65 -13.65 2.65
C SER A 14 15.62 -13.35 1.14
N THR A 15 16.41 -14.08 0.35
CA THR A 15 16.47 -13.87 -1.10
C THR A 15 15.16 -14.25 -1.79
N VAL A 16 14.60 -15.43 -1.47
CA VAL A 16 13.34 -15.89 -2.07
C VAL A 16 12.19 -14.94 -1.72
N TRP A 17 12.08 -14.55 -0.45
CA TRP A 17 11.01 -13.67 0.00
C TRP A 17 11.14 -12.25 -0.54
N ASN A 18 12.35 -11.70 -0.60
CA ASN A 18 12.56 -10.38 -1.21
C ASN A 18 12.30 -10.41 -2.72
N LEU A 19 12.67 -11.47 -3.44
CA LEU A 19 12.31 -11.61 -4.86
C LEU A 19 10.79 -11.58 -5.08
N ALA A 20 10.04 -12.33 -4.27
CA ALA A 20 8.58 -12.32 -4.32
C ALA A 20 8.02 -10.91 -4.00
N ALA A 21 8.56 -10.23 -2.99
CA ALA A 21 8.14 -8.90 -2.63
C ALA A 21 8.46 -7.86 -3.72
N TYR A 22 9.65 -7.92 -4.34
CA TYR A 22 10.01 -7.06 -5.47
C TYR A 22 9.12 -7.32 -6.69
N LEU A 23 8.72 -8.57 -6.94
CA LEU A 23 7.72 -8.88 -7.96
C LEU A 23 6.38 -8.20 -7.64
N GLY A 24 5.91 -8.33 -6.39
CA GLY A 24 4.70 -7.63 -5.93
C GLY A 24 4.77 -6.11 -6.11
N MET A 25 5.91 -5.51 -5.75
CA MET A 25 6.21 -4.09 -5.99
C MET A 25 6.08 -3.73 -7.47
N VAL A 26 6.74 -4.48 -8.35
CA VAL A 26 6.71 -4.23 -9.79
C VAL A 26 5.27 -4.27 -10.30
N ILE A 27 4.48 -5.29 -9.93
CA ILE A 27 3.08 -5.41 -10.31
C ILE A 27 2.27 -4.17 -9.88
N ILE A 28 2.42 -3.71 -8.63
CA ILE A 28 1.74 -2.49 -8.14
C ILE A 28 2.14 -1.26 -8.97
N LEU A 29 3.43 -1.07 -9.23
CA LEU A 29 3.92 0.07 -10.00
C LEU A 29 3.41 0.08 -11.45
N PHE A 30 3.27 -1.09 -12.06
CA PHE A 30 2.56 -1.24 -13.33
C PHE A 30 1.08 -0.85 -13.18
N GLY A 31 0.40 -1.28 -12.12
CA GLY A 31 -0.98 -0.89 -11.82
C GLY A 31 -1.20 0.62 -11.71
N VAL A 32 -0.25 1.36 -11.13
CA VAL A 32 -0.33 2.82 -11.04
C VAL A 32 -0.32 3.47 -12.43
N LYS A 33 0.53 2.97 -13.34
CA LYS A 33 0.67 3.50 -14.71
C LYS A 33 -0.47 3.09 -15.64
N PHE A 34 -1.03 1.89 -15.48
CA PHE A 34 -2.04 1.33 -16.38
C PHE A 34 -3.44 1.43 -15.79
N GLU A 35 -4.14 2.54 -16.06
CA GLU A 35 -5.46 2.84 -15.47
C GLU A 35 -6.48 1.70 -15.62
N LYS A 36 -6.56 1.09 -16.82
CA LYS A 36 -7.53 0.02 -17.11
C LYS A 36 -7.34 -1.24 -16.26
N HIS A 37 -6.10 -1.53 -15.85
CA HIS A 37 -5.76 -2.74 -15.09
C HIS A 37 -5.36 -2.43 -13.64
N ARG A 38 -5.46 -1.16 -13.22
CA ARG A 38 -5.03 -0.69 -11.92
C ARG A 38 -5.54 -1.54 -10.75
N PRO A 39 -6.86 -1.79 -10.58
CA PRO A 39 -7.31 -2.54 -9.42
C PRO A 39 -6.85 -4.00 -9.45
N HIS A 40 -6.74 -4.63 -10.63
CA HIS A 40 -6.23 -5.99 -10.75
C HIS A 40 -4.76 -6.08 -10.33
N LEU A 41 -3.92 -5.18 -10.84
CA LEU A 41 -2.49 -5.17 -10.58
C LEU A 41 -2.17 -4.74 -9.15
N ILE A 42 -2.79 -3.65 -8.66
CA ILE A 42 -2.60 -3.21 -7.28
C ILE A 42 -3.11 -4.26 -6.28
N GLY A 43 -4.26 -4.88 -6.56
CA GLY A 43 -4.80 -5.96 -5.73
C GLY A 43 -3.90 -7.19 -5.69
N ALA A 44 -3.45 -7.68 -6.85
CA ALA A 44 -2.56 -8.84 -6.94
C ALA A 44 -1.22 -8.60 -6.23
N GLY A 45 -0.60 -7.44 -6.45
CA GLY A 45 0.64 -7.10 -5.75
C GLY A 45 0.42 -6.88 -4.25
N GLY A 46 -0.73 -6.33 -3.84
CA GLY A 46 -1.12 -6.22 -2.43
C GLY A 46 -1.21 -7.60 -1.76
N ILE A 47 -1.80 -8.60 -2.40
CA ILE A 47 -1.83 -9.99 -1.89
C ILE A 47 -0.42 -10.55 -1.71
N ILE A 48 0.45 -10.38 -2.72
CA ILE A 48 1.85 -10.85 -2.64
C ILE A 48 2.57 -10.21 -1.46
N LEU A 49 2.39 -8.90 -1.27
CA LEU A 49 3.02 -8.17 -0.17
C LEU A 49 2.40 -8.50 1.20
N ALA A 50 1.12 -8.85 1.26
CA ALA A 50 0.49 -9.35 2.49
C ALA A 50 1.10 -10.70 2.91
N VAL A 51 1.25 -11.62 1.97
CA VAL A 51 1.89 -12.93 2.20
C VAL A 51 3.34 -12.74 2.65
N TYR A 52 4.09 -11.87 1.98
CA TYR A 52 5.45 -11.51 2.39
C TYR A 52 5.51 -10.92 3.80
N ALA A 53 4.63 -9.96 4.12
CA ALA A 53 4.60 -9.33 5.43
C ALA A 53 4.26 -10.33 6.55
N PHE A 54 3.37 -11.28 6.28
CA PHE A 54 2.93 -12.26 7.28
C PHE A 54 3.98 -13.34 7.53
N PHE A 55 4.48 -13.98 6.47
CA PHE A 55 5.35 -15.15 6.59
C PHE A 55 6.83 -14.79 6.80
N PHE A 56 7.29 -13.65 6.29
CA PHE A 56 8.69 -13.27 6.34
C PHE A 56 8.98 -12.14 7.33
N LEU A 57 8.21 -11.05 7.29
CA LEU A 57 8.42 -9.93 8.23
C LEU A 57 7.77 -10.16 9.60
N HIS A 58 6.81 -11.09 9.69
CA HIS A 58 5.96 -11.27 10.87
C HIS A 58 5.32 -9.96 11.35
N ASP A 59 4.98 -9.07 10.41
CA ASP A 59 4.43 -7.75 10.70
C ASP A 59 2.92 -7.76 10.42
N TYR A 60 2.16 -7.90 11.50
CA TYR A 60 0.69 -7.95 11.45
C TYR A 60 0.06 -6.64 11.00
N ILE A 61 0.75 -5.51 11.20
CA ILE A 61 0.31 -4.22 10.69
C ILE A 61 0.42 -4.25 9.17
N LEU A 62 1.61 -4.45 8.60
CA LEU A 62 1.81 -4.50 7.15
C LEU A 62 0.93 -5.58 6.48
N THR A 63 0.77 -6.74 7.10
CA THR A 63 -0.10 -7.82 6.59
C THR A 63 -1.55 -7.34 6.47
N SER A 64 -2.13 -6.94 7.59
CA SER A 64 -3.53 -6.49 7.70
C SER A 64 -3.80 -5.31 6.77
N LEU A 65 -2.81 -4.44 6.65
CA LEU A 65 -2.88 -3.27 5.80
C LEU A 65 -2.80 -3.60 4.30
N GLN A 66 -1.94 -4.53 3.87
CA GLN A 66 -1.93 -4.98 2.47
C GLN A 66 -3.22 -5.73 2.09
N CYS A 67 -3.83 -6.45 3.04
CA CYS A 67 -5.15 -7.04 2.85
C CYS A 67 -6.24 -5.98 2.59
N LEU A 68 -6.20 -4.82 3.26
CA LEU A 68 -7.14 -3.72 2.97
C LEU A 68 -7.01 -3.19 1.53
N ILE A 69 -5.79 -3.09 1.02
CA ILE A 69 -5.53 -2.69 -0.38
C ILE A 69 -6.10 -3.74 -1.35
N ALA A 70 -5.93 -5.03 -1.04
CA ALA A 70 -6.50 -6.13 -1.83
C ALA A 70 -8.04 -6.11 -1.81
N VAL A 71 -8.66 -5.88 -0.64
CA VAL A 71 -10.11 -5.74 -0.52
C VAL A 71 -10.62 -4.53 -1.30
N SER A 72 -9.97 -3.36 -1.16
CA SER A 72 -10.35 -2.17 -1.92
C SER A 72 -10.29 -2.41 -3.43
N SER A 73 -9.25 -3.10 -3.87
CA SER A 73 -9.07 -3.47 -5.27
C SER A 73 -10.15 -4.45 -5.74
N ALA A 74 -10.48 -5.45 -4.92
CA ALA A 74 -11.53 -6.41 -5.22
C ALA A 74 -12.88 -5.72 -5.39
N LEU A 75 -13.24 -4.80 -4.48
CA LEU A 75 -14.48 -4.01 -4.55
C LEU A 75 -14.58 -3.18 -5.84
N GLU A 76 -13.46 -2.65 -6.32
CA GLU A 76 -13.40 -1.93 -7.60
C GLU A 76 -13.56 -2.89 -8.80
N ILE A 77 -12.94 -4.08 -8.77
CA ILE A 77 -13.06 -5.10 -9.82
C ILE A 77 -14.51 -5.56 -9.99
N ILE A 78 -15.21 -5.80 -8.88
CA ILE A 78 -16.63 -6.19 -8.90
C ILE A 78 -17.59 -5.00 -9.10
N GLN A 79 -17.05 -3.80 -9.35
CA GLN A 79 -17.79 -2.58 -9.67
C GLN A 79 -18.80 -2.17 -8.57
N VAL A 80 -18.44 -2.38 -7.31
CA VAL A 80 -19.28 -1.91 -6.19
C VAL A 80 -19.29 -0.38 -6.19
N ASN A 81 -20.47 0.18 -5.90
CA ASN A 81 -20.67 1.62 -5.82
C ASN A 81 -19.67 2.26 -4.83
N LYS A 82 -19.03 3.38 -5.22
CA LYS A 82 -18.03 4.08 -4.40
C LYS A 82 -18.47 4.37 -2.96
N LYS A 83 -19.75 4.71 -2.74
CA LYS A 83 -20.30 4.95 -1.39
C LYS A 83 -20.29 3.67 -0.55
N ILE A 84 -20.70 2.56 -1.16
CA ILE A 84 -20.72 1.24 -0.52
C ILE A 84 -19.28 0.77 -0.30
N SER A 85 -18.39 0.93 -1.28
CA SER A 85 -16.97 0.58 -1.13
C SER A 85 -16.31 1.35 0.01
N ALA A 86 -16.56 2.67 0.10
CA ALA A 86 -16.06 3.48 1.21
C ALA A 86 -16.62 3.01 2.55
N MET A 87 -17.92 2.66 2.61
CA MET A 87 -18.53 2.12 3.83
C MET A 87 -17.90 0.79 4.26
N ILE A 88 -17.74 -0.15 3.32
CA ILE A 88 -17.11 -1.45 3.59
C ILE A 88 -15.67 -1.25 4.08
N ILE A 89 -14.86 -0.46 3.37
CA ILE A 89 -13.48 -0.18 3.76
C ILE A 89 -13.43 0.51 5.12
N SER A 90 -14.35 1.43 5.43
CA SER A 90 -14.43 2.08 6.74
C SER A 90 -14.72 1.07 7.86
N VAL A 91 -15.74 0.22 7.68
CA VAL A 91 -16.10 -0.79 8.69
C VAL A 91 -14.97 -1.79 8.90
N VAL A 92 -14.40 -2.32 7.81
CA VAL A 92 -13.27 -3.26 7.88
C VAL A 92 -12.06 -2.59 8.54
N SER A 93 -11.77 -1.33 8.21
CA SER A 93 -10.68 -0.58 8.84
C SER A 93 -10.88 -0.38 10.34
N VAL A 94 -12.10 -0.06 10.78
CA VAL A 94 -12.41 0.09 12.21
C VAL A 94 -12.23 -1.23 12.95
N ILE A 95 -12.76 -2.34 12.40
CA ILE A 95 -12.59 -3.68 12.99
C ILE A 95 -11.10 -4.02 13.07
N LEU A 96 -10.35 -3.77 12.01
CA LEU A 96 -8.92 -4.05 11.93
C LEU A 96 -8.13 -3.21 12.94
N LEU A 97 -8.49 -1.94 13.14
CA LEU A 97 -7.90 -1.09 14.18
C LEU A 97 -8.19 -1.62 15.58
N ILE A 98 -9.43 -2.05 15.87
CA ILE A 98 -9.78 -2.65 17.16
C ILE A 98 -8.93 -3.90 17.41
N ILE A 99 -8.75 -4.76 16.39
CA ILE A 99 -7.93 -5.97 16.51
C ILE A 99 -6.46 -5.61 16.70
N LEU A 100 -5.91 -4.67 15.93
CA LEU A 100 -4.50 -4.29 16.02
C LEU A 100 -4.17 -3.62 17.36
N VAL A 101 -5.03 -2.72 17.84
CA VAL A 101 -4.85 -2.03 19.12
C VAL A 101 -5.12 -2.98 20.29
N GLY A 102 -6.23 -3.71 20.26
CA GLY A 102 -6.61 -4.66 21.31
C GLY A 102 -5.65 -5.85 21.41
N GLY A 103 -5.01 -6.23 20.31
CA GLY A 103 -3.95 -7.24 20.27
C GLY A 103 -2.56 -6.73 20.65
N GLY A 104 -2.40 -5.44 20.96
CA GLY A 104 -1.13 -4.85 21.36
C GLY A 104 -0.13 -4.65 20.22
N PHE A 105 -0.55 -4.73 18.94
CA PHE A 105 0.35 -4.58 17.80
C PHE A 105 0.73 -3.12 17.49
N VAL A 106 0.02 -2.16 18.09
CA VAL A 106 0.23 -0.71 17.90
C VAL A 106 0.85 -0.11 19.16
N GLU A 107 2.14 -0.35 19.35
CA GLU A 107 2.84 0.01 20.59
C GLU A 107 3.33 1.46 20.62
N ASP A 108 3.56 2.08 19.46
CA ASP A 108 4.20 3.38 19.35
C ASP A 108 3.59 4.29 18.27
N ALA A 109 4.03 5.56 18.28
CA ALA A 109 3.61 6.56 17.30
C ALA A 109 4.03 6.22 15.86
N ALA A 110 5.09 5.43 15.66
CA ALA A 110 5.53 5.02 14.33
C ALA A 110 4.57 4.00 13.71
N ARG A 111 4.03 3.06 14.50
CA ARG A 111 2.99 2.12 14.06
C ARG A 111 1.72 2.85 13.59
N TRP A 112 1.38 3.98 14.21
CA TRP A 112 0.29 4.85 13.75
C TRP A 112 0.56 5.50 12.39
N LEU A 113 1.82 5.82 12.06
CA LEU A 113 2.19 6.29 10.71
C LEU A 113 1.95 5.20 9.66
N GLY A 114 2.29 3.95 9.98
CA GLY A 114 2.03 2.79 9.12
C GLY A 114 0.54 2.64 8.80
N ILE A 115 -0.29 2.71 9.84
CA ILE A 115 -1.75 2.67 9.74
C ILE A 115 -2.29 3.81 8.88
N GLY A 116 -1.92 5.06 9.20
CA GLY A 116 -2.39 6.23 8.46
C GLY A 116 -1.98 6.19 6.98
N GLY A 117 -0.76 5.71 6.71
CA GLY A 117 -0.25 5.53 5.37
C GLY A 117 -1.10 4.61 4.51
N VAL A 118 -1.44 3.42 5.02
CA VAL A 118 -2.22 2.46 4.23
C VAL A 118 -3.70 2.81 4.17
N LEU A 119 -4.27 3.38 5.23
CA LEU A 119 -5.63 3.92 5.14
C LEU A 119 -5.71 4.97 4.02
N GLY A 120 -4.71 5.86 3.92
CA GLY A 120 -4.61 6.81 2.81
C GLY A 120 -4.58 6.13 1.43
N ILE A 121 -3.84 5.03 1.28
CA ILE A 121 -3.80 4.28 0.01
C ILE A 121 -5.14 3.58 -0.27
N ALA A 122 -5.70 2.85 0.70
CA ALA A 122 -6.93 2.09 0.55
C ALA A 122 -8.12 3.00 0.23
N PHE A 123 -8.31 4.10 0.98
CA PHE A 123 -9.34 5.09 0.66
C PHE A 123 -9.05 5.81 -0.65
N GLY A 124 -7.79 6.12 -0.93
CA GLY A 124 -7.40 6.76 -2.18
C GLY A 124 -7.75 5.94 -3.43
N LEU A 125 -7.66 4.60 -3.36
CA LEU A 125 -8.11 3.69 -4.40
C LEU A 125 -9.63 3.78 -4.63
N VAL A 126 -10.44 3.78 -3.57
CA VAL A 126 -11.91 3.92 -3.69
C VAL A 126 -12.31 5.19 -4.44
N PHE A 127 -11.56 6.29 -4.25
CA PHE A 127 -11.84 7.57 -4.89
C PHE A 127 -11.19 7.76 -6.25
N ALA A 128 -10.29 6.87 -6.70
CA ALA A 128 -9.75 6.93 -8.04
C ALA A 128 -10.87 6.86 -9.11
N PRO A 129 -10.74 7.54 -10.27
CA PRO A 129 -9.63 8.39 -10.69
C PRO A 129 -9.79 9.88 -10.29
N ASN A 130 -10.49 10.22 -9.20
CA ASN A 130 -10.59 11.62 -8.77
C ASN A 130 -9.26 12.13 -8.20
N LYS A 131 -8.99 13.44 -8.36
CA LYS A 131 -7.78 14.10 -7.84
C LYS A 131 -7.58 13.85 -6.35
N SER A 132 -8.65 13.87 -5.55
CA SER A 132 -8.60 13.59 -4.11
C SER A 132 -8.13 12.16 -3.80
N GLY A 133 -8.48 11.17 -4.63
CA GLY A 133 -8.00 9.80 -4.49
C GLY A 133 -6.48 9.71 -4.69
N PHE A 134 -5.95 10.35 -5.72
CA PHE A 134 -4.51 10.40 -5.96
C PHE A 134 -3.73 11.18 -4.88
N VAL A 135 -4.30 12.27 -4.35
CA VAL A 135 -3.71 12.98 -3.21
C VAL A 135 -3.64 12.06 -1.99
N SER A 136 -4.73 11.35 -1.68
CA SER A 136 -4.80 10.42 -0.56
C SER A 136 -3.80 9.25 -0.69
N MET A 137 -3.71 8.66 -1.89
CA MET A 137 -2.70 7.63 -2.21
C MET A 137 -1.27 8.16 -2.08
N GLY A 138 -0.99 9.39 -2.57
CA GLY A 138 0.33 10.01 -2.51
C GLY A 138 0.78 10.29 -1.07
N LEU A 139 -0.08 10.90 -0.26
CA LEU A 139 0.17 11.13 1.17
C LEU A 139 0.32 9.81 1.93
N GLY A 140 -0.53 8.83 1.62
CA GLY A 140 -0.44 7.49 2.19
C GLY A 140 0.90 6.82 1.92
N GLY A 141 1.37 6.86 0.67
CA GLY A 141 2.69 6.40 0.30
C GLY A 141 3.81 7.15 1.03
N ALA A 142 3.73 8.49 1.15
CA ALA A 142 4.73 9.27 1.86
C ALA A 142 4.86 8.90 3.35
N LEU A 143 3.75 8.64 4.04
CA LEU A 143 3.76 8.15 5.42
C LEU A 143 4.44 6.77 5.51
N LEU A 144 4.19 5.89 4.54
CA LEU A 144 4.80 4.58 4.49
C LEU A 144 6.29 4.59 4.17
N VAL A 145 6.78 5.60 3.44
CA VAL A 145 8.23 5.81 3.25
C VAL A 145 8.92 6.08 4.58
N ILE A 146 8.28 6.82 5.49
CA ILE A 146 8.83 7.10 6.82
C ILE A 146 8.75 5.84 7.71
N TYR A 147 7.65 5.10 7.61
CA TYR A 147 7.41 3.91 8.42
C TYR A 147 8.29 2.71 8.04
N ALA A 148 8.47 2.44 6.75
CA ALA A 148 9.12 1.22 6.26
C ALA A 148 10.55 0.97 6.78
N PRO A 149 11.44 1.99 6.93
CA PRO A 149 12.75 1.81 7.54
C PRO A 149 12.71 1.37 9.00
N ILE A 150 11.70 1.82 9.76
CA ILE A 150 11.55 1.53 11.21
C ILE A 150 11.29 0.05 11.43
N VAL A 151 10.54 -0.59 10.52
CA VAL A 151 10.21 -2.01 10.56
C VAL A 151 11.12 -2.88 9.69
N GLY A 152 12.23 -2.32 9.17
CA GLY A 152 13.17 -3.04 8.32
C GLY A 152 12.61 -3.49 6.96
N ALA A 153 11.45 -2.97 6.55
CA ALA A 153 10.71 -3.40 5.37
C ALA A 153 11.19 -2.68 4.09
N ARG A 154 12.38 -3.04 3.60
CA ARG A 154 13.07 -2.29 2.53
C ARG A 154 12.33 -2.28 1.19
N VAL A 155 11.66 -3.37 0.84
CA VAL A 155 10.83 -3.44 -0.37
C VAL A 155 9.66 -2.45 -0.29
N PHE A 156 9.03 -2.34 0.89
CA PHE A 156 7.97 -1.37 1.13
C PHE A 156 8.49 0.06 1.04
N PHE A 157 9.70 0.33 1.51
CA PHE A 157 10.31 1.66 1.38
C PHE A 157 10.42 2.08 -0.10
N ILE A 158 11.03 1.23 -0.94
CA ILE A 158 11.24 1.52 -2.37
C ILE A 158 9.89 1.65 -3.09
N LEU A 159 8.97 0.71 -2.84
CA LEU A 159 7.62 0.74 -3.41
C LEU A 159 6.93 2.07 -3.10
N ASN A 160 6.85 2.43 -1.83
CA ASN A 160 6.07 3.60 -1.40
C ASN A 160 6.70 4.92 -1.82
N LEU A 161 8.03 4.96 -1.97
CA LEU A 161 8.74 6.12 -2.51
C LEU A 161 8.33 6.39 -3.96
N ILE A 162 8.41 5.35 -4.81
CA ILE A 162 8.04 5.47 -6.23
C ILE A 162 6.52 5.68 -6.36
N PHE A 163 5.73 4.97 -5.56
CA PHE A 163 4.27 5.07 -5.56
C PHE A 163 3.80 6.48 -5.20
N ALA A 164 4.34 7.08 -4.14
CA ALA A 164 4.01 8.45 -3.75
C ALA A 164 4.35 9.44 -4.87
N TYR A 165 5.55 9.32 -5.45
CA TYR A 165 5.99 10.16 -6.55
C TYR A 165 5.03 10.10 -7.77
N LEU A 166 4.69 8.89 -8.22
CA LEU A 166 3.80 8.70 -9.38
C LEU A 166 2.38 9.25 -9.13
N ASN A 167 1.86 9.10 -7.91
CA ASN A 167 0.56 9.65 -7.55
C ASN A 167 0.58 11.18 -7.52
N PHE A 168 1.61 11.81 -6.93
CA PHE A 168 1.74 13.27 -6.93
C PHE A 168 1.96 13.84 -8.34
N GLN A 169 2.71 13.16 -9.21
CA GLN A 169 2.81 13.54 -10.62
C GLN A 169 1.44 13.57 -11.30
N THR A 170 0.61 12.56 -11.05
CA THR A 170 -0.76 12.49 -11.59
C THR A 170 -1.60 13.68 -11.10
N VAL A 171 -1.52 14.03 -9.82
CA VAL A 171 -2.20 15.21 -9.26
C VAL A 171 -1.79 16.51 -9.96
N ILE A 172 -0.49 16.70 -10.21
CA ILE A 172 0.04 17.87 -10.91
C ILE A 172 -0.49 17.90 -12.36
N ALA A 173 -0.46 16.77 -13.06
CA ALA A 173 -0.94 16.65 -14.43
C ALA A 173 -2.44 16.96 -14.55
N MET A 174 -3.27 16.49 -13.62
CA MET A 174 -4.70 16.79 -13.57
C MET A 174 -4.96 18.29 -13.31
N SER A 175 -4.15 18.92 -12.46
CA SER A 175 -4.30 20.35 -12.13
C SER A 175 -3.97 21.26 -13.31
N LYS A 176 -3.10 20.82 -14.23
CA LYS A 176 -2.78 21.56 -15.46
C LYS A 176 -3.85 21.45 -16.56
N LYS A 177 -4.77 20.47 -16.45
CA LYS A 177 -5.79 20.17 -17.47
C LYS A 177 -7.16 20.78 -17.17
N GLN A 178 -7.38 21.37 -15.99
CA GLN A 178 -8.60 22.10 -15.69
C GLN A 178 -8.43 23.56 -16.14
N PRO A 179 -9.12 24.03 -17.20
CA PRO A 179 -9.21 25.47 -17.43
C PRO A 179 -9.98 26.09 -16.26
N GLN A 180 -9.49 27.24 -15.79
CA GLN A 180 -10.11 28.05 -14.76
C GLN A 180 -11.50 28.53 -15.19
#